data_AF-X1Q3B3-F1
#
_entry.id   AF-X1Q3B3-F1
#
_cell.length_a   1.000
_cell.length_b   1.000
_cell.length_c   1.000
_cell.angle_alpha   90.00
_cell.angle_beta   90.00
_cell.angle_gamma   90.00
#
_symmetry.space_group_name_H-M   'P 1'
#
loop_
_entity.id
_entity.type
_entity.pdbx_description
1 polymer ?
#
loop_
_entity_poly.entity_id
_entity_poly.type
_entity_poly.pdbx_seq_one_letter_code
_entity_poly.pdbx_strand_id
1 'polypeptide(L)'
;MHFEEKIAWLRQLIEWHREFSGAEEFLESVKTDIFIDQVFVYTPKGEIKDLPKGSTPLDFAYRVHTELGHRCIGAKVNGRLVPFNYQLKNGDVVEIMSAKRARGPSRDWLSPHLGYIKTSHAREKIRQWFKKQERTENIERGREILEKEMRHLGIKLSEREGLAKLFGYDNLDDFLVAIGYGGITTRQIALKLTAQQEQPREVTEVILPKRPVSAIKVLGVGDMLTQLAQCCHPVPGDKIIGYVTRSRGVTIHRQDCLNVIGEDEKE
;
A
#
# COMPACT_ATOMS: atom_id res chain seq x y z
N MET A 1 11.47 12.44 -30.65
CA MET A 1 10.51 12.32 -29.53
C MET A 1 11.14 11.70 -28.28
N HIS A 2 11.54 10.42 -28.29
CA HIS A 2 12.05 9.75 -27.08
C HIS A 2 13.33 10.34 -26.43
N PHE A 3 14.14 11.06 -27.20
CA PHE A 3 15.36 11.70 -26.69
C PHE A 3 15.12 13.11 -26.13
N GLU A 4 14.12 13.83 -26.65
CA GLU A 4 13.73 15.15 -26.15
C GLU A 4 12.97 15.05 -24.83
N GLU A 5 12.11 14.03 -24.69
CA GLU A 5 11.50 13.62 -23.41
C GLU A 5 12.60 13.33 -22.36
N LYS A 6 13.66 12.63 -22.79
CA LYS A 6 14.85 12.33 -21.96
C LYS A 6 15.74 13.55 -21.65
N ILE A 7 15.63 14.66 -22.37
CA ILE A 7 16.41 15.89 -22.07
C ILE A 7 15.58 16.84 -21.19
N ALA A 8 14.28 16.95 -21.46
CA ALA A 8 13.35 17.74 -20.64
C ALA A 8 13.33 17.23 -19.19
N TRP A 9 13.34 15.91 -18.98
CA TRP A 9 13.37 15.33 -17.64
C TRP A 9 14.71 15.61 -16.91
N LEU A 10 15.86 15.56 -17.60
CA LEU A 10 17.16 15.83 -16.97
C LEU A 10 17.21 17.26 -16.44
N ARG A 11 16.63 18.22 -17.17
CA ARG A 11 16.49 19.61 -16.71
C ARG A 11 15.57 19.71 -15.50
N GLN A 12 14.43 19.02 -15.53
CA GLN A 12 13.47 19.03 -14.42
C GLN A 12 14.04 18.36 -13.15
N LEU A 13 14.83 17.28 -13.31
CA LEU A 13 15.54 16.63 -12.20
C LEU A 13 16.66 17.50 -11.63
N ILE A 14 17.43 18.21 -12.47
CA ILE A 14 18.48 19.12 -12.01
C ILE A 14 17.88 20.31 -11.26
N GLU A 15 16.77 20.86 -11.75
CA GLU A 15 16.05 21.95 -11.07
C GLU A 15 15.54 21.48 -9.70
N TRP A 16 14.98 20.27 -9.63
CA TRP A 16 14.51 19.70 -8.36
C TRP A 16 15.66 19.31 -7.42
N HIS A 17 16.76 18.74 -7.92
CA HIS A 17 17.93 18.45 -7.08
C HIS A 17 18.52 19.73 -6.48
N ARG A 18 18.48 20.85 -7.20
CA ARG A 18 18.91 22.16 -6.70
C ARG A 18 17.97 22.73 -5.63
N GLU A 19 16.67 22.45 -5.72
CA GLU A 19 15.66 22.92 -4.76
C GLU A 19 15.51 22.02 -3.51
N PHE A 20 15.84 20.73 -3.59
CA PHE A 20 15.52 19.73 -2.57
C PHE A 20 16.76 18.92 -2.16
N SER A 21 17.53 19.45 -1.21
CA SER A 21 18.63 18.72 -0.57
C SER A 21 18.08 17.64 0.38
N GLY A 22 18.10 16.39 -0.05
CA GLY A 22 17.98 15.20 0.80
C GLY A 22 16.59 14.53 0.82
N ALA A 23 16.49 13.36 0.19
CA ALA A 23 15.70 12.20 0.64
C ALA A 23 15.80 11.05 -0.38
N GLU A 24 16.28 9.88 0.05
CA GLU A 24 16.25 8.64 -0.74
C GLU A 24 14.81 8.22 -1.08
N GLU A 25 13.85 8.47 -0.16
CA GLU A 25 12.41 8.25 -0.37
C GLU A 25 11.82 9.13 -1.52
N PHE A 26 12.42 10.30 -1.78
CA PHE A 26 11.99 11.15 -2.91
C PHE A 26 12.34 10.48 -4.24
N LEU A 27 13.54 9.90 -4.37
CA LEU A 27 14.00 9.26 -5.60
C LEU A 27 13.12 8.06 -5.99
N GLU A 28 12.63 7.28 -5.03
CA GLU A 28 11.69 6.18 -5.30
C GLU A 28 10.31 6.67 -5.75
N SER A 29 9.80 7.74 -5.12
CA SER A 29 8.51 8.33 -5.53
C SER A 29 8.57 8.92 -6.95
N VAL A 30 9.70 9.53 -7.31
CA VAL A 30 9.93 10.11 -8.64
C VAL A 30 10.11 9.02 -9.70
N LYS A 31 10.81 7.93 -9.39
CA LYS A 31 10.90 6.75 -10.29
C LYS A 31 9.52 6.20 -10.63
N THR A 32 8.63 6.16 -9.64
CA THR A 32 7.26 5.66 -9.84
C THR A 32 6.46 6.59 -10.76
N ASP A 33 6.55 7.92 -10.57
CA ASP A 33 5.85 8.90 -11.41
C ASP A 33 6.33 8.90 -12.88
N ILE A 34 7.55 8.43 -13.18
CA ILE A 34 8.16 8.39 -14.53
C ILE A 34 7.61 7.27 -15.43
N PHE A 35 7.15 6.15 -14.86
CA PHE A 35 6.61 5.01 -15.63
C PHE A 35 5.10 5.07 -15.83
N ILE A 36 4.43 6.10 -15.31
CA ILE A 36 2.99 6.27 -15.46
C ILE A 36 2.72 6.95 -16.81
N ASP A 37 1.72 6.45 -17.53
CA ASP A 37 1.15 7.12 -18.70
C ASP A 37 0.98 8.64 -18.42
N GLN A 38 1.23 9.50 -19.39
CA GLN A 38 1.03 10.94 -19.21
C GLN A 38 -0.32 11.41 -19.75
N VAL A 39 -0.84 12.49 -19.17
CA VAL A 39 -1.97 13.26 -19.68
C VAL A 39 -1.54 14.67 -20.06
N PHE A 40 -2.03 15.14 -21.21
CA PHE A 40 -1.74 16.46 -21.77
C PHE A 40 -2.97 17.36 -21.62
N VAL A 41 -2.80 18.44 -20.87
CA VAL A 41 -3.87 19.40 -20.57
C VAL A 41 -3.48 20.80 -21.01
N TYR A 42 -4.48 21.63 -21.30
CA TYR A 42 -4.30 22.98 -21.79
C TYR A 42 -4.60 23.99 -20.69
N THR A 43 -3.76 25.03 -20.62
CA THR A 43 -4.11 26.26 -19.91
C THR A 43 -5.17 27.04 -20.72
N PRO A 44 -5.89 27.99 -20.10
CA PRO A 44 -6.83 28.85 -20.83
C PRO A 44 -6.16 29.72 -21.91
N LYS A 45 -4.84 29.87 -21.83
CA LYS A 45 -4.01 30.60 -22.81
C LYS A 45 -3.52 29.72 -23.96
N GLY A 46 -3.84 28.42 -23.95
CA GLY A 46 -3.43 27.46 -24.99
C GLY A 46 -2.07 26.79 -24.78
N GLU A 47 -1.35 27.08 -23.69
CA GLU A 47 -0.13 26.35 -23.35
C GLU A 47 -0.45 24.92 -22.92
N ILE A 48 0.33 23.95 -23.39
CA ILE A 48 0.22 22.53 -23.02
C ILE A 48 1.06 22.25 -21.78
N LYS A 49 0.50 21.50 -20.82
CA LYS A 49 1.20 20.95 -19.66
C LYS A 49 1.02 19.43 -19.63
N ASP A 50 2.12 18.74 -19.39
CA ASP A 50 2.20 17.31 -19.14
C ASP A 50 2.10 17.02 -17.64
N LEU A 51 1.31 16.00 -17.30
CA LEU A 51 1.09 15.52 -15.94
C LEU A 51 0.98 13.98 -15.95
N PRO A 52 1.33 13.29 -14.85
CA PRO A 52 1.03 11.87 -14.72
C PRO A 52 -0.46 11.56 -14.84
N LYS A 53 -0.82 10.42 -15.42
CA LYS A 53 -2.21 9.98 -15.52
C LYS A 53 -2.82 9.82 -14.13
N GLY A 54 -4.07 10.31 -14.01
CA GLY A 54 -4.78 10.37 -12.74
C GLY A 54 -4.50 11.65 -11.94
N SER A 55 -3.63 12.55 -12.41
CA SER A 55 -3.47 13.89 -11.83
C SER A 55 -4.77 14.66 -11.78
N THR A 56 -4.85 15.56 -10.80
CA THR A 56 -6.03 16.37 -10.51
C THR A 56 -5.84 17.83 -10.91
N PRO A 57 -6.90 18.67 -10.89
CA PRO A 57 -6.75 20.11 -11.06
C PRO A 57 -5.79 20.77 -10.05
N LEU A 58 -5.67 20.22 -8.83
CA LEU A 58 -4.69 20.73 -7.86
C LEU A 58 -3.25 20.44 -8.30
N ASP A 59 -2.98 19.21 -8.78
CA ASP A 59 -1.68 18.87 -9.36
C ASP A 59 -1.32 19.81 -10.52
N PHE A 60 -2.28 20.10 -11.40
CA PHE A 60 -2.11 21.08 -12.48
C PHE A 60 -1.80 22.49 -11.96
N ALA A 61 -2.49 22.97 -10.91
CA ALA A 61 -2.22 24.27 -10.32
C ALA A 61 -0.76 24.41 -9.84
N TYR A 62 -0.23 23.39 -9.14
CA TYR A 62 1.16 23.36 -8.69
C TYR A 62 2.15 23.19 -9.85
N ARG A 63 1.78 22.46 -10.91
CA ARG A 63 2.59 22.33 -12.13
C ARG A 63 2.72 23.66 -12.88
N VAL A 64 1.68 24.50 -12.85
CA VAL A 64 1.73 25.84 -13.44
C VAL A 64 2.54 26.79 -12.55
N HIS A 65 2.18 26.90 -11.27
CA HIS A 65 2.91 27.74 -10.33
C HIS A 65 2.57 27.39 -8.87
N THR A 66 3.57 27.31 -8.01
CA THR A 66 3.40 27.01 -6.57
C THR A 66 2.39 27.95 -5.89
N GLU A 67 2.50 29.27 -6.10
CA GLU A 67 1.58 30.25 -5.52
C GLU A 67 0.14 30.12 -6.06
N LEU A 68 -0.03 29.67 -7.31
CA LEU A 68 -1.36 29.40 -7.86
C LEU A 68 -2.00 28.21 -7.14
N GLY A 69 -1.21 27.16 -6.89
CA GLY A 69 -1.60 26.01 -6.07
C GLY A 69 -1.98 26.40 -4.64
N HIS A 70 -1.17 27.20 -3.95
CA HIS A 70 -1.45 27.65 -2.58
C HIS A 70 -2.72 28.49 -2.47
N ARG A 71 -3.08 29.22 -3.52
CA ARG A 71 -4.25 30.11 -3.53
C ARG A 71 -5.48 29.47 -4.16
N CYS A 72 -5.41 28.20 -4.57
CA CYS A 72 -6.49 27.52 -5.27
C CYS A 72 -7.73 27.40 -4.38
N ILE A 73 -8.87 27.83 -4.90
CA ILE A 73 -10.19 27.72 -4.23
C ILE A 73 -11.18 26.87 -5.03
N GLY A 74 -10.92 26.65 -6.31
CA GLY A 74 -11.76 25.86 -7.19
C GLY A 74 -11.09 25.65 -8.54
N ALA A 75 -11.65 24.74 -9.33
CA ALA A 75 -11.20 24.50 -10.68
C ALA A 75 -12.38 24.37 -11.63
N LYS A 76 -12.19 24.84 -12.85
CA LYS A 76 -13.07 24.55 -13.97
C LYS A 76 -12.31 23.74 -15.01
N VAL A 77 -12.97 22.77 -15.59
CA VAL A 77 -12.47 21.99 -16.73
C VAL A 77 -13.45 22.16 -17.87
N ASN A 78 -12.96 22.57 -19.03
CA ASN A 78 -13.76 22.87 -20.22
C ASN A 78 -14.93 23.84 -19.91
N GLY A 79 -14.65 24.85 -19.08
CA GLY A 79 -15.61 25.88 -18.67
C GLY A 79 -16.60 25.47 -17.56
N ARG A 80 -16.60 24.21 -17.11
CA ARG A 80 -17.51 23.71 -16.06
C ARG A 80 -16.79 23.50 -14.74
N LEU A 81 -17.44 23.84 -13.63
CA LEU A 81 -16.89 23.58 -12.28
C LEU A 81 -16.74 22.08 -12.06
N VAL A 82 -15.58 21.67 -11.55
CA VAL A 82 -15.29 20.27 -11.21
C VAL A 82 -14.80 20.17 -9.77
N PRO A 83 -15.04 19.02 -9.10
CA PRO A 83 -14.44 18.77 -7.80
C PRO A 83 -12.92 18.58 -7.94
N PHE A 84 -12.18 18.82 -6.85
CA PHE A 84 -10.72 18.69 -6.85
C PHE A 84 -10.21 17.26 -7.05
N ASN A 85 -11.03 16.24 -6.84
CA ASN A 85 -10.68 14.84 -7.10
C ASN A 85 -10.98 14.39 -8.54
N TYR A 86 -11.45 15.30 -9.41
CA TYR A 86 -11.59 15.01 -10.83
C TYR A 86 -10.22 14.63 -11.42
N GLN A 87 -10.18 13.54 -12.19
CA GLN A 87 -8.98 13.11 -12.88
C GLN A 87 -8.92 13.73 -14.27
N LEU A 88 -7.83 14.45 -14.53
CA LEU A 88 -7.60 15.15 -15.78
C LEU A 88 -7.43 14.16 -16.95
N LYS A 89 -7.99 14.53 -18.10
CA LYS A 89 -7.92 13.75 -19.34
C LYS A 89 -7.18 14.53 -20.42
N ASN A 90 -6.71 13.80 -21.44
CA ASN A 90 -6.09 14.41 -22.62
C ASN A 90 -7.05 15.40 -23.28
N GLY A 91 -6.57 16.61 -23.56
CA GLY A 91 -7.34 17.66 -24.21
C GLY A 91 -8.15 18.55 -23.27
N ASP A 92 -8.17 18.28 -21.96
CA ASP A 92 -8.90 19.11 -21.00
C ASP A 92 -8.28 20.51 -20.91
N VAL A 93 -9.11 21.55 -21.01
CA VAL A 93 -8.73 22.94 -20.72
C VAL A 93 -9.03 23.22 -19.26
N VAL A 94 -7.98 23.45 -18.46
CA VAL A 94 -8.08 23.61 -17.01
C VAL A 94 -7.92 25.07 -16.62
N GLU A 95 -8.93 25.64 -15.98
CA GLU A 95 -8.91 26.98 -15.42
C GLU A 95 -8.93 26.89 -13.89
N ILE A 96 -7.89 27.43 -13.25
CA ILE A 96 -7.78 27.44 -11.79
C ILE A 96 -8.33 28.75 -11.24
N MET A 97 -9.28 28.63 -10.32
CA MET A 97 -9.83 29.76 -9.58
C MET A 97 -8.97 29.98 -8.33
N SER A 98 -8.38 31.16 -8.21
CA SER A 98 -7.54 31.53 -7.06
C SER A 98 -8.16 32.64 -6.22
N ALA A 99 -7.95 32.58 -4.90
CA ALA A 99 -8.39 33.63 -3.99
C ALA A 99 -7.55 34.91 -4.16
N LYS A 100 -8.19 36.07 -3.98
CA LYS A 100 -7.49 37.37 -3.91
C LYS A 100 -6.74 37.57 -2.58
N ARG A 101 -7.21 36.96 -1.49
CA ARG A 101 -6.53 36.96 -0.19
C ARG A 101 -5.81 35.63 0.02
N ALA A 102 -4.63 35.68 0.63
CA ALA A 102 -3.86 34.49 0.95
C ALA A 102 -4.56 33.72 2.09
N ARG A 103 -5.21 32.60 1.75
CA ARG A 103 -5.75 31.63 2.72
C ARG A 103 -4.80 30.46 2.95
N GLY A 104 -3.92 30.19 1.98
CA GLY A 104 -3.05 29.02 1.97
C GLY A 104 -3.76 27.73 1.53
N PRO A 105 -2.99 26.65 1.31
CA PRO A 105 -3.51 25.34 0.97
C PRO A 105 -4.29 24.72 2.14
N SER A 106 -5.21 23.79 1.83
CA SER A 106 -5.84 22.96 2.87
C SER A 106 -4.96 21.77 3.22
N ARG A 107 -4.93 21.39 4.51
CA ARG A 107 -4.24 20.17 4.97
C ARG A 107 -4.90 18.90 4.45
N ASP A 108 -6.21 18.94 4.24
CA ASP A 108 -6.99 17.81 3.69
C ASP A 108 -6.48 17.40 2.30
N TRP A 109 -5.83 18.29 1.57
CA TRP A 109 -5.22 17.96 0.28
C TRP A 109 -4.07 16.96 0.38
N LEU A 110 -3.43 16.86 1.54
CA LEU A 110 -2.40 15.86 1.84
C LEU A 110 -2.99 14.49 2.21
N SER A 111 -4.29 14.41 2.53
CA SER A 111 -4.95 13.16 2.93
C SER A 111 -5.07 12.21 1.73
N PRO A 112 -4.42 11.03 1.76
CA PRO A 112 -4.39 10.13 0.60
C PRO A 112 -5.78 9.64 0.16
N HIS A 113 -6.70 9.48 1.12
CA HIS A 113 -8.04 8.94 0.88
C HIS A 113 -8.96 9.89 0.11
N LEU A 114 -8.73 11.21 0.17
CA LEU A 114 -9.56 12.19 -0.53
C LEU A 114 -9.19 12.29 -2.01
N GLY A 115 -8.02 11.79 -2.41
CA GLY A 115 -7.61 11.71 -3.81
C GLY A 115 -7.38 13.07 -4.47
N TYR A 116 -7.16 14.14 -3.69
CA TYR A 116 -6.99 15.50 -4.17
C TYR A 116 -5.63 15.75 -4.83
N ILE A 117 -4.57 15.10 -4.38
CA ILE A 117 -3.21 15.30 -4.89
C ILE A 117 -2.57 13.95 -5.15
N LYS A 118 -2.14 13.74 -6.39
CA LYS A 118 -1.43 12.53 -6.79
C LYS A 118 0.07 12.77 -6.85
N THR A 119 0.48 13.91 -7.40
CA THR A 119 1.89 14.17 -7.68
C THR A 119 2.70 14.40 -6.40
N SER A 120 3.90 13.84 -6.37
CA SER A 120 4.82 14.02 -5.24
C SER A 120 5.29 15.47 -5.12
N HIS A 121 5.47 16.15 -6.26
CA HIS A 121 5.84 17.57 -6.32
C HIS A 121 4.83 18.48 -5.60
N ALA A 122 3.54 18.38 -5.92
CA ALA A 122 2.51 19.21 -5.29
C ALA A 122 2.39 18.92 -3.79
N ARG A 123 2.45 17.64 -3.40
CA ARG A 123 2.43 17.21 -1.99
C ARG A 123 3.57 17.84 -1.19
N GLU A 124 4.76 17.87 -1.77
CA GLU A 124 5.94 18.42 -1.11
C GLU A 124 5.88 19.95 -0.99
N LYS A 125 5.46 20.66 -2.04
CA LYS A 125 5.29 22.13 -1.95
C LYS A 125 4.30 22.53 -0.86
N ILE A 126 3.22 21.77 -0.68
CA ILE A 126 2.25 21.98 0.42
C ILE A 126 2.87 21.71 1.78
N ARG A 127 3.61 20.61 1.93
CA ARG A 127 4.33 20.31 3.19
C ARG A 127 5.32 21.41 3.54
N GLN A 128 6.08 21.89 2.56
CA GLN A 128 7.00 23.01 2.74
C GLN A 128 6.28 24.29 3.17
N TRP A 129 5.09 24.55 2.61
CA TRP A 129 4.27 25.69 3.02
C TRP A 129 3.86 25.58 4.49
N PHE A 130 3.40 24.40 4.94
CA PHE A 130 3.03 24.19 6.35
C PHE A 130 4.25 24.15 7.28
N LYS A 131 5.40 23.67 6.81
CA LYS A 131 6.65 23.67 7.58
C LYS A 131 7.15 25.09 7.87
N LYS A 132 6.85 26.05 6.98
CA LYS A 132 7.15 27.48 7.17
C LYS A 132 6.16 28.21 8.09
N GLN A 133 5.04 27.59 8.46
CA GLN A 133 4.08 28.16 9.42
C GLN A 133 4.65 28.15 10.84
N GLU A 134 4.01 28.89 11.75
CA GLU A 134 4.45 29.01 13.13
C GLU A 134 4.57 27.63 13.81
N ARG A 135 5.71 27.41 14.48
CA ARG A 135 6.03 26.12 15.10
C ARG A 135 4.97 25.72 16.13
N THR A 136 4.50 26.67 16.93
CA THR A 136 3.44 26.53 17.94
C THR A 136 2.15 25.96 17.34
N GLU A 137 1.67 26.54 16.24
CA GLU A 137 0.47 26.03 15.55
C GLU A 137 0.65 24.60 15.02
N ASN A 138 1.86 24.27 14.55
CA ASN A 138 2.15 22.93 14.06
C ASN A 138 2.18 21.90 15.20
N ILE A 139 2.67 22.27 16.39
CA ILE A 139 2.64 21.41 17.59
C ILE A 139 1.20 21.14 18.03
N GLU A 140 0.39 22.20 18.17
CA GLU A 140 -1.01 22.07 18.58
C GLU A 140 -1.79 21.16 17.64
N ARG A 141 -1.65 21.37 16.33
CA ARG A 141 -2.30 20.53 15.33
C ARG A 141 -1.75 19.10 15.31
N GLY A 142 -0.43 18.93 15.42
CA GLY A 142 0.20 17.62 15.50
C GLY A 142 -0.33 16.81 16.68
N ARG A 143 -0.53 17.48 17.82
CA ARG A 143 -1.12 16.89 19.01
C ARG A 143 -2.56 16.45 18.77
N GLU A 144 -3.40 17.29 18.17
CA GLU A 144 -4.78 16.93 17.85
C GLU A 144 -4.87 15.73 16.90
N ILE A 145 -4.04 15.70 15.85
CA ILE A 145 -3.99 14.60 14.87
C ILE A 145 -3.57 13.30 15.57
N LEU A 146 -2.48 13.35 16.34
CA LEU A 146 -1.98 12.19 17.08
C LEU A 146 -3.03 11.69 18.07
N GLU A 147 -3.70 12.58 18.81
CA GLU A 147 -4.73 12.22 19.77
C GLU A 147 -5.96 11.57 19.13
N LYS A 148 -6.36 12.03 17.95
CA LYS A 148 -7.46 11.41 17.19
C LYS A 148 -7.06 10.01 16.71
N GLU A 149 -5.85 9.87 16.19
CA GLU A 149 -5.34 8.59 15.69
C GLU A 149 -5.16 7.57 16.82
N MET A 150 -4.59 7.97 17.95
CA MET A 150 -4.43 7.10 19.13
C MET A 150 -5.79 6.65 19.67
N ARG A 151 -6.79 7.54 19.71
CA ARG A 151 -8.17 7.18 20.10
C ARG A 151 -8.78 6.18 19.15
N HIS A 152 -8.61 6.38 17.84
CA HIS A 152 -9.10 5.45 16.82
C HIS A 152 -8.47 4.06 16.96
N LEU A 153 -7.19 3.99 17.33
CA LEU A 153 -6.46 2.74 17.54
C LEU A 153 -6.60 2.15 18.95
N GLY A 154 -7.31 2.81 19.87
CA GLY A 154 -7.50 2.35 21.24
C GLY A 154 -6.25 2.43 22.14
N ILE A 155 -5.29 3.29 21.79
CA ILE A 155 -3.99 3.39 22.47
C ILE A 155 -4.03 4.48 23.55
N LYS A 156 -3.43 4.18 24.72
CA LYS A 156 -3.40 5.11 25.86
C LYS A 156 -2.44 6.27 25.62
N LEU A 157 -2.82 7.46 26.10
CA LEU A 157 -2.06 8.70 25.94
C LEU A 157 -0.69 8.67 26.66
N SER A 158 -0.50 7.78 27.63
CA SER A 158 0.77 7.61 28.36
C SER A 158 1.92 7.08 27.50
N GLU A 159 1.63 6.52 26.31
CA GLU A 159 2.64 5.89 25.45
C GLU A 159 3.26 6.87 24.42
N ARG A 160 2.81 8.14 24.41
CA ARG A 160 3.22 9.17 23.42
C ARG A 160 4.73 9.40 23.35
N GLU A 161 5.41 9.44 24.48
CA GLU A 161 6.86 9.65 24.54
C GLU A 161 7.64 8.46 23.94
N GLY A 162 7.11 7.25 24.11
CA GLY A 162 7.62 6.06 23.46
C GLY A 162 7.49 6.14 21.93
N LEU A 163 6.38 6.70 21.44
CA LEU A 163 6.16 6.85 19.99
C LEU A 163 7.17 7.78 19.32
N ALA A 164 7.48 8.92 19.92
CA ALA A 164 8.47 9.85 19.36
C ALA A 164 9.82 9.15 19.11
N LYS A 165 10.28 8.35 20.08
CA LYS A 165 11.52 7.57 19.96
C LYS A 165 11.46 6.51 18.86
N LEU A 166 10.31 5.88 18.62
CA LEU A 166 10.15 4.90 17.54
C LEU A 166 10.29 5.49 16.15
N PHE A 167 10.03 6.79 16.01
CA PHE A 167 10.21 7.54 14.77
C PHE A 167 11.58 8.23 14.71
N GLY A 168 12.47 7.99 15.69
CA GLY A 168 13.81 8.57 15.73
C GLY A 168 13.85 10.03 16.18
N TYR A 169 12.82 10.50 16.89
CA TYR A 169 12.78 11.85 17.46
C TYR A 169 13.14 11.80 18.94
N ASP A 170 14.11 12.63 19.34
CA ASP A 170 14.50 12.80 20.74
C ASP A 170 13.49 13.65 21.53
N ASN A 171 12.90 14.64 20.85
CA ASN A 171 11.93 15.57 21.42
C ASN A 171 10.51 15.29 20.88
N LEU A 172 9.55 15.17 21.80
CA LEU A 172 8.14 15.00 21.46
C LEU A 172 7.60 16.19 20.66
N ASP A 173 8.04 17.42 20.94
CA ASP A 173 7.59 18.58 20.17
C ASP A 173 8.01 18.50 18.71
N ASP A 174 9.23 18.05 18.41
CA ASP A 174 9.72 17.94 17.04
C ASP A 174 8.97 16.84 16.27
N PHE A 175 8.61 15.76 16.96
CA PHE A 175 7.71 14.74 16.45
C PHE A 175 6.31 15.31 16.16
N LEU A 176 5.75 16.10 17.08
CA LEU A 176 4.44 16.76 16.88
C LEU A 176 4.49 17.77 15.73
N VAL A 177 5.57 18.55 15.60
CA VAL A 177 5.78 19.43 14.43
C VAL A 177 5.76 18.61 13.15
N ALA A 178 6.47 17.49 13.11
CA ALA A 178 6.53 16.58 11.96
C ALA A 178 5.15 16.03 11.55
N ILE A 179 4.30 15.72 12.51
CA ILE A 179 2.90 15.35 12.26
C ILE A 179 2.10 16.57 11.77
N GLY A 180 2.27 17.74 12.40
CA GLY A 180 1.49 18.94 12.15
C GLY A 180 1.64 19.55 10.74
N TYR A 181 2.84 19.45 10.15
CA TYR A 181 3.06 19.84 8.75
C TYR A 181 2.86 18.69 7.74
N GLY A 182 2.56 17.47 8.22
CA GLY A 182 2.29 16.30 7.37
C GLY A 182 3.55 15.60 6.83
N GLY A 183 4.69 15.77 7.49
CA GLY A 183 5.90 14.97 7.25
C GLY A 183 5.72 13.51 7.69
N ILE A 184 5.03 13.31 8.83
CA ILE A 184 4.60 12.00 9.29
C ILE A 184 3.09 11.88 9.08
N THR A 185 2.68 10.87 8.32
CA THR A 185 1.27 10.60 8.02
C THR A 185 0.64 9.71 9.10
N THR A 186 -0.67 9.86 9.32
CA THR A 186 -1.42 8.99 10.24
C THR A 186 -1.29 7.51 9.89
N ARG A 187 -1.22 7.19 8.59
CA ARG A 187 -0.94 5.82 8.11
C ARG A 187 0.42 5.29 8.58
N GLN A 188 1.48 6.11 8.54
CA GLN A 188 2.79 5.70 9.04
C GLN A 188 2.76 5.45 10.55
N ILE A 189 2.03 6.28 11.30
CA ILE A 189 1.78 6.10 12.73
C ILE A 189 1.08 4.76 12.99
N ALA A 190 -0.04 4.51 12.31
CA ALA A 190 -0.79 3.26 12.44
C ALA A 190 0.06 2.02 12.10
N LEU A 191 0.80 2.03 10.99
CA LEU A 191 1.64 0.90 10.57
C LEU A 191 2.75 0.57 11.56
N LYS A 192 3.44 1.59 12.09
CA LYS A 192 4.49 1.40 13.11
C LYS A 192 3.92 0.86 14.42
N LEU A 193 2.71 1.29 14.78
CA LEU A 193 2.02 0.84 15.98
C LEU A 193 1.54 -0.60 15.87
N THR A 194 0.95 -1.00 14.74
CA THR A 194 0.54 -2.39 14.51
C THR A 194 1.73 -3.33 14.48
N ALA A 195 2.85 -2.91 13.87
CA ALA A 195 4.09 -3.70 13.82
C ALA A 195 4.72 -3.96 15.21
N GLN A 196 4.44 -3.12 16.22
CA GLN A 196 4.87 -3.40 17.60
C GLN A 196 3.97 -4.38 18.36
N GLN A 197 2.68 -4.42 18.02
CA GLN A 197 1.75 -5.40 18.59
C GLN A 197 1.94 -6.78 17.95
N GLU A 198 2.41 -6.83 16.70
CA GLU A 198 2.99 -8.01 16.05
C GLU A 198 4.45 -8.23 16.49
N GLN A 199 4.72 -8.25 17.80
CA GLN A 199 5.74 -9.20 18.24
C GLN A 199 5.24 -10.59 17.81
N PRO A 200 6.11 -11.46 17.27
CA PRO A 200 5.65 -12.77 16.84
C PRO A 200 4.98 -13.43 18.04
N ARG A 201 3.65 -13.57 17.98
CA ARG A 201 3.03 -14.72 18.62
C ARG A 201 3.87 -15.86 18.11
N GLU A 202 4.58 -16.54 19.01
CA GLU A 202 5.24 -17.80 18.71
C GLU A 202 4.25 -18.55 17.83
N VAL A 203 4.56 -18.61 16.54
CA VAL A 203 3.82 -19.47 15.64
C VAL A 203 4.12 -20.80 16.26
N THR A 204 3.16 -21.34 17.00
CA THR A 204 3.23 -22.70 17.50
C THR A 204 3.48 -23.47 16.23
N GLU A 205 4.71 -23.94 16.07
CA GLU A 205 5.08 -24.71 14.90
C GLU A 205 4.07 -25.83 14.86
N VAL A 206 3.13 -25.76 13.92
CA VAL A 206 2.31 -26.90 13.59
C VAL A 206 3.30 -27.83 12.93
N ILE A 207 3.92 -28.68 13.76
CA ILE A 207 4.74 -29.79 13.34
C ILE A 207 3.82 -30.62 12.46
N LEU A 208 3.89 -30.39 11.14
CA LEU A 208 3.29 -31.28 10.16
C LEU A 208 3.89 -32.65 10.45
N PRO A 209 3.08 -33.66 10.84
CA PRO A 209 3.63 -34.98 11.08
C PRO A 209 4.29 -35.45 9.80
N LYS A 210 5.60 -35.72 9.87
CA LYS A 210 6.34 -36.36 8.78
C LYS A 210 5.55 -37.58 8.34
N ARG A 211 5.16 -37.63 7.06
CA ARG A 211 4.47 -38.78 6.48
C ARG A 211 5.29 -40.04 6.80
N PRO A 212 4.75 -41.03 7.52
CA PRO A 212 5.47 -42.27 7.74
C PRO A 212 5.66 -42.95 6.39
N VAL A 213 6.91 -43.32 6.11
CA VAL A 213 7.26 -44.17 4.98
C VAL A 213 6.48 -45.48 5.14
N SER A 214 5.72 -45.85 4.12
CA SER A 214 4.75 -46.95 4.11
C SER A 214 5.41 -48.28 4.47
N ALA A 215 5.14 -48.79 5.69
CA ALA A 215 5.57 -50.11 6.13
C ALA A 215 4.55 -51.21 5.77
N ILE A 216 3.91 -51.13 4.60
CA ILE A 216 2.95 -52.15 4.15
C ILE A 216 3.67 -53.12 3.23
N LYS A 217 3.75 -54.39 3.65
CA LYS A 217 4.27 -55.50 2.84
C LYS A 217 3.12 -56.30 2.26
N VAL A 218 3.04 -56.37 0.93
CA VAL A 218 2.10 -57.24 0.23
C VAL A 218 2.67 -58.67 0.23
N LEU A 219 1.86 -59.65 0.64
CA LEU A 219 2.29 -61.05 0.70
C LEU A 219 2.52 -61.59 -0.72
N GLY A 220 3.75 -62.04 -1.02
CA GLY A 220 4.08 -62.78 -2.25
C GLY A 220 4.77 -61.99 -3.38
N VAL A 221 4.75 -60.65 -3.36
CA VAL A 221 5.45 -59.80 -4.35
C VAL A 221 5.97 -58.52 -3.65
N GLY A 222 7.26 -58.24 -3.76
CA GLY A 222 7.87 -57.00 -3.25
C GLY A 222 7.58 -55.79 -4.14
N ASP A 223 7.46 -54.60 -3.53
CA ASP A 223 7.38 -53.28 -4.17
C ASP A 223 6.23 -53.05 -5.17
N MET A 224 5.01 -53.42 -4.80
CA MET A 224 3.81 -52.99 -5.52
C MET A 224 3.34 -51.61 -5.03
N LEU A 225 2.84 -50.76 -5.93
CA LEU A 225 2.28 -49.45 -5.56
C LEU A 225 1.08 -49.66 -4.61
N THR A 226 1.22 -49.24 -3.36
CA THR A 226 0.16 -49.34 -2.35
C THR A 226 -0.38 -47.98 -1.95
N GLN A 227 -1.70 -47.85 -1.83
CA GLN A 227 -2.36 -46.64 -1.33
C GLN A 227 -3.43 -47.00 -0.28
N LEU A 228 -3.57 -46.17 0.75
CA LEU A 228 -4.63 -46.33 1.75
C LEU A 228 -6.00 -45.88 1.21
N ALA A 229 -7.04 -46.68 1.47
CA ALA A 229 -8.41 -46.35 1.09
C ALA A 229 -8.95 -45.13 1.85
N GLN A 230 -9.60 -44.23 1.13
CA GLN A 230 -10.27 -43.05 1.70
C GLN A 230 -11.66 -43.38 2.28
N CYS A 231 -12.19 -44.59 2.08
CA CYS A 231 -13.51 -44.95 2.59
C CYS A 231 -13.48 -45.46 4.03
N CYS A 232 -12.42 -46.16 4.45
CA CYS A 232 -12.32 -46.77 5.77
C CYS A 232 -11.07 -46.36 6.57
N HIS A 233 -10.19 -45.52 5.99
CA HIS A 233 -9.01 -44.93 6.63
C HIS A 233 -8.24 -45.89 7.57
N PRO A 234 -7.60 -46.94 7.02
CA PRO A 234 -6.92 -47.95 7.84
C PRO A 234 -5.79 -47.33 8.66
N VAL A 235 -5.72 -47.67 9.95
CA VAL A 235 -4.67 -47.21 10.87
C VAL A 235 -3.81 -48.37 11.39
N PRO A 236 -2.58 -48.11 11.89
CA PRO A 236 -1.75 -49.16 12.46
C PRO A 236 -2.47 -49.91 13.60
N GLY A 237 -2.57 -51.23 13.49
CA GLY A 237 -3.31 -52.09 14.42
C GLY A 237 -4.61 -52.66 13.83
N ASP A 238 -5.15 -52.05 12.77
CA ASP A 238 -6.30 -52.60 12.05
C ASP A 238 -5.90 -53.87 11.28
N LYS A 239 -6.82 -54.84 11.23
CA LYS A 239 -6.72 -55.94 10.25
C LYS A 239 -7.05 -55.38 8.87
N ILE A 240 -6.10 -55.50 7.94
CA ILE A 240 -6.20 -54.92 6.60
C ILE A 240 -6.33 -55.99 5.53
N ILE A 241 -6.93 -55.62 4.40
CA ILE A 241 -7.00 -56.40 3.16
C ILE A 241 -6.57 -55.50 1.99
N GLY A 242 -5.82 -56.07 1.04
CA GLY A 242 -5.43 -55.39 -0.19
C GLY A 242 -6.42 -55.72 -1.30
N TYR A 243 -6.93 -54.70 -1.98
CA TYR A 243 -7.79 -54.81 -3.15
C TYR A 243 -7.04 -54.31 -4.39
N VAL A 244 -6.92 -55.15 -5.42
CA VAL A 244 -6.15 -54.83 -6.63
C VAL A 244 -7.01 -53.99 -7.56
N THR A 245 -6.59 -52.74 -7.82
CA THR A 245 -7.28 -51.84 -8.76
C THR A 245 -6.59 -51.83 -10.12
N ARG A 246 -7.36 -51.67 -11.20
CA ARG A 246 -6.82 -51.69 -12.58
C ARG A 246 -5.73 -50.65 -12.87
N SER A 247 -5.72 -49.51 -12.19
CA SER A 247 -4.85 -48.37 -12.52
C SER A 247 -4.06 -47.77 -11.37
N ARG A 248 -4.39 -48.08 -10.10
CA ARG A 248 -3.78 -47.45 -8.91
C ARG A 248 -3.02 -48.44 -8.02
N GLY A 249 -2.73 -49.63 -8.54
CA GLY A 249 -2.07 -50.69 -7.77
C GLY A 249 -3.01 -51.25 -6.70
N VAL A 250 -2.47 -51.56 -5.53
CA VAL A 250 -3.22 -52.17 -4.42
C VAL A 250 -3.75 -51.09 -3.49
N THR A 251 -5.08 -51.01 -3.37
CA THR A 251 -5.73 -50.14 -2.39
C THR A 251 -5.96 -50.93 -1.10
N ILE A 252 -5.53 -50.39 0.04
CA ILE A 252 -5.59 -51.06 1.33
C ILE A 252 -6.85 -50.62 2.06
N HIS A 253 -7.72 -51.59 2.35
CA HIS A 253 -8.93 -51.42 3.11
C HIS A 253 -8.79 -52.10 4.48
N ARG A 254 -9.66 -51.74 5.43
CA ARG A 254 -9.88 -52.59 6.61
C ARG A 254 -10.59 -53.87 6.18
N GLN A 255 -10.31 -54.96 6.87
CA GLN A 255 -10.92 -56.27 6.60
C GLN A 255 -12.46 -56.24 6.73
N ASP A 256 -13.00 -55.32 7.54
CA ASP A 256 -14.43 -55.13 7.77
C ASP A 256 -15.07 -54.04 6.87
N CYS A 257 -14.39 -53.60 5.81
CA CYS A 257 -14.90 -52.55 4.92
C CYS A 257 -16.01 -53.06 4.00
N LEU A 258 -17.23 -52.49 4.16
CA LEU A 258 -18.41 -52.82 3.34
C LEU A 258 -18.20 -52.68 1.83
N ASN A 259 -17.31 -51.78 1.40
CA ASN A 259 -17.00 -51.56 -0.02
C ASN A 259 -16.21 -52.70 -0.67
N VAL A 260 -15.61 -53.60 0.13
CA VAL A 260 -14.78 -54.71 -0.37
C VAL A 260 -15.37 -56.08 0.00
N ILE A 261 -16.21 -56.14 1.04
CA ILE A 261 -16.90 -57.37 1.45
C ILE A 261 -17.92 -57.85 0.41
N GLY A 262 -18.45 -56.94 -0.41
CA GLY A 262 -19.49 -57.24 -1.40
C GLY A 262 -18.99 -57.60 -2.81
N GLU A 263 -17.68 -57.58 -3.06
CA GLU A 263 -17.12 -57.92 -4.37
C GLU A 263 -16.51 -59.32 -4.34
N ASP A 264 -17.31 -60.31 -4.77
CA ASP A 264 -16.82 -61.64 -5.12
C ASP A 264 -16.16 -61.59 -6.50
N GLU A 265 -14.85 -61.34 -6.56
CA GLU A 265 -14.05 -61.89 -7.66
C GLU A 265 -12.89 -62.71 -7.07
N LYS A 266 -13.02 -64.03 -7.26
CA LYS A 266 -11.95 -65.00 -7.10
C LYS A 266 -11.11 -65.02 -8.38
N GLU A 267 -9.80 -64.97 -8.15
CA GLU A 267 -8.68 -65.11 -9.09
C GLU A 267 -8.28 -63.87 -9.91
#